data_AF-A0A933XFF6-F1
#
_entry.id   AF-A0A933XFF6-F1
#
_cell.length_a   1.000
_cell.length_b   1.000
_cell.length_c   1.000
_cell.angle_alpha   90.00
_cell.angle_beta   90.00
_cell.angle_gamma   90.00
#
_symmetry.space_group_name_H-M   'P 1'
#
loop_
_entity.id
_entity.type
_entity.pdbx_description
1 polymer ?
#
loop_
_entity_poly.entity_id
_entity_poly.type
_entity_poly.pdbx_seq_one_letter_code
_entity_poly.pdbx_strand_id
1 'polypeptide(L)'
;MFTGIVTDMGKIVANKLKGDSIKFLVEPTIRQYLNDIKTGDSIAINGACMTVESKKGNKFEFTTIRESLSKTNLGDLKTGSYVNLEKPMRINSKLDGHIVQGHVDATGIVKKINRLKDSWEFFIEFSSKFRNNIIYVGSISINGVSLTIAQLVKETKKSVTVKVAIIPHTFEVTNFRYFKPGTKVNIEFDMMGKYVMRKLEGTKPKKIRK
;
A
#
# COMPACT_ATOMS: atom_id res chain seq x y z
N MET A 1 10.18 1.97 8.31
CA MET A 1 8.86 2.60 8.55
C MET A 1 8.70 3.76 7.58
N PHE A 2 7.45 4.09 7.28
CA PHE A 2 7.00 5.02 6.26
C PHE A 2 5.93 5.94 6.84
N THR A 3 5.50 6.95 6.08
CA THR A 3 4.47 7.91 6.47
C THR A 3 3.20 7.79 5.63
N GLY A 4 3.26 6.99 4.56
CA GLY A 4 2.21 6.88 3.57
C GLY A 4 2.17 8.08 2.61
N ILE A 5 3.26 8.85 2.53
CA ILE A 5 3.39 9.95 1.58
C ILE A 5 4.24 9.47 0.42
N VAL A 6 3.56 9.12 -0.67
CA VAL A 6 4.20 8.64 -1.89
C VAL A 6 5.08 9.74 -2.49
N THR A 7 6.34 9.39 -2.78
CA THR A 7 7.36 10.34 -3.25
C THR A 7 7.66 10.17 -4.73
N ASP A 8 7.31 9.03 -5.33
CA ASP A 8 7.40 8.77 -6.76
C ASP A 8 6.45 7.63 -7.17
N MET A 9 6.20 7.50 -8.47
CA MET A 9 5.70 6.26 -9.06
C MET A 9 6.85 5.48 -9.70
N GLY A 10 6.71 4.17 -9.76
CA GLY A 10 7.59 3.28 -10.51
C GLY A 10 6.82 2.54 -11.60
N LYS A 11 7.47 2.31 -12.74
CA LYS A 11 6.97 1.40 -13.77
C LYS A 11 7.66 0.05 -13.62
N ILE A 12 6.88 -1.02 -13.57
CA ILE A 12 7.40 -2.38 -13.67
C ILE A 12 7.90 -2.58 -15.10
N VAL A 13 9.20 -2.76 -15.28
CA VAL A 13 9.81 -2.95 -16.62
C VAL A 13 10.02 -4.41 -16.95
N ALA A 14 10.17 -5.26 -15.93
CA ALA A 14 10.23 -6.71 -16.08
C ALA A 14 9.82 -7.37 -14.77
N ASN A 15 9.28 -8.58 -14.87
CA ASN A 15 9.17 -9.50 -13.75
C ASN A 15 9.53 -10.92 -14.20
N LYS A 16 10.12 -11.71 -13.32
CA LYS A 16 10.54 -13.08 -13.61
C LYS A 16 10.26 -13.97 -12.42
N LEU A 17 9.53 -15.06 -12.66
CA LEU A 17 9.33 -16.11 -11.68
C LEU A 17 10.65 -16.84 -11.40
N LYS A 18 10.95 -17.06 -10.13
CA LYS A 18 12.13 -17.78 -9.64
C LYS A 18 11.69 -18.73 -8.53
N GLY A 19 11.28 -19.94 -8.89
CA GLY A 19 10.63 -20.86 -7.97
C GLY A 19 9.30 -20.28 -7.48
N ASP A 20 9.13 -20.14 -6.16
CA ASP A 20 7.94 -19.57 -5.52
C ASP A 20 8.01 -18.03 -5.32
N SER A 21 9.06 -17.37 -5.80
CA SER A 21 9.21 -15.91 -5.71
C SER A 21 9.18 -15.25 -7.08
N ILE A 22 8.87 -13.95 -7.11
CA ILE A 22 8.96 -13.15 -8.33
C ILE A 22 10.00 -12.06 -8.10
N LYS A 23 10.98 -11.98 -9.01
CA LYS A 23 11.93 -10.88 -9.08
C LYS A 23 11.38 -9.81 -10.00
N PHE A 24 11.30 -8.58 -9.51
CA PHE A 24 10.82 -7.42 -10.26
C PHE A 24 11.98 -6.48 -10.57
N LEU A 25 11.91 -5.84 -11.74
CA LEU A 25 12.73 -4.70 -12.11
C LEU A 25 11.81 -3.50 -12.23
N VAL A 26 12.13 -2.44 -11.51
CA VAL A 26 11.31 -1.22 -11.42
C VAL A 26 12.12 -0.01 -11.88
N GLU A 27 11.49 0.85 -12.67
CA GLU A 27 12.01 2.13 -13.11
C GLU A 27 11.17 3.25 -12.46
N PRO A 28 11.69 3.96 -11.45
CA PRO A 28 11.06 5.17 -10.90
C PRO A 28 10.90 6.25 -11.98
N THR A 29 9.87 7.08 -11.88
CA THR A 29 9.65 8.17 -12.85
C THR A 29 10.59 9.34 -12.64
N ILE A 30 11.03 9.58 -11.40
CA ILE A 30 12.05 10.57 -11.07
C ILE A 30 13.43 9.94 -11.25
N ARG A 31 14.22 10.49 -12.18
CA ARG A 31 15.54 9.94 -12.55
C ARG A 31 16.51 9.84 -11.36
N GLN A 32 16.44 10.79 -10.43
CA GLN A 32 17.32 10.88 -9.25
C GLN A 32 16.77 10.12 -8.04
N TYR A 33 15.63 9.42 -8.17
CA TYR A 33 14.97 8.75 -7.05
C TYR A 33 15.90 7.78 -6.31
N LEU A 34 16.86 7.15 -6.98
CA LEU A 34 17.75 6.14 -6.40
C LEU A 34 19.10 6.69 -5.90
N ASN A 35 19.31 8.02 -5.92
CA ASN A 35 20.60 8.63 -5.59
C ASN A 35 21.05 8.37 -4.13
N ASP A 36 20.10 8.34 -3.20
CA ASP A 36 20.34 8.11 -1.77
C ASP A 36 19.88 6.73 -1.28
N ILE A 37 19.56 5.82 -2.21
CA ILE A 37 19.18 4.43 -1.92
C ILE A 37 20.37 3.50 -2.14
N LYS A 38 20.58 2.53 -1.26
CA LYS A 38 21.62 1.49 -1.36
C LYS A 38 20.99 0.10 -1.44
N THR A 39 21.77 -0.88 -1.89
CA THR A 39 21.39 -2.29 -1.74
C THR A 39 21.21 -2.60 -0.26
N GLY A 40 20.14 -3.31 0.09
CA GLY A 40 19.74 -3.59 1.46
C GLY A 40 18.76 -2.57 2.05
N ASP A 41 18.60 -1.40 1.43
CA ASP A 41 17.60 -0.42 1.88
C ASP A 41 16.18 -0.92 1.59
N SER A 42 15.23 -0.43 2.38
CA SER A 42 13.81 -0.69 2.19
C SER A 42 13.18 0.37 1.28
N ILE A 43 12.20 0.00 0.47
CA ILE A 43 11.29 0.89 -0.26
C ILE A 43 9.88 0.30 -0.13
N ALA A 44 8.89 1.12 0.21
CA ALA A 44 7.50 0.69 0.15
C ALA A 44 7.01 0.74 -1.30
N ILE A 45 6.56 -0.40 -1.81
CA ILE A 45 6.03 -0.56 -3.17
C ILE A 45 4.56 -0.92 -3.06
N ASN A 46 3.68 -0.01 -3.50
CA ASN A 46 2.24 -0.08 -3.19
C ASN A 46 2.00 -0.33 -1.67
N GLY A 47 2.79 0.30 -0.81
CA GLY A 47 2.68 0.14 0.65
C GLY A 47 3.20 -1.19 1.20
N ALA A 48 3.79 -2.07 0.39
CA ALA A 48 4.49 -3.25 0.89
C ALA A 48 5.99 -2.96 0.98
N CYS A 49 6.58 -3.17 2.15
CA CYS A 49 8.01 -2.97 2.38
C CYS A 49 8.82 -4.01 1.61
N MET A 50 9.68 -3.56 0.70
CA MET A 50 10.55 -4.41 -0.11
C MET A 50 12.01 -3.99 0.04
N THR A 51 12.91 -4.96 0.06
CA THR A 51 14.36 -4.71 0.12
C THR A 51 14.93 -4.58 -1.28
N VAL A 52 15.72 -3.53 -1.50
CA VAL A 52 16.46 -3.33 -2.75
C VAL A 52 17.60 -4.34 -2.83
N GLU A 53 17.57 -5.22 -3.82
CA GLU A 53 18.61 -6.25 -4.03
C GLU A 53 19.73 -5.72 -4.92
N SER A 54 19.40 -4.94 -5.94
CA SER A 54 20.38 -4.39 -6.86
C SER A 54 19.87 -3.09 -7.50
N LYS A 55 20.79 -2.32 -8.08
CA LYS A 55 20.49 -1.13 -8.88
C LYS A 55 21.25 -1.21 -10.20
N LYS A 56 20.61 -0.80 -11.30
CA LYS A 56 21.23 -0.67 -12.61
C LYS A 56 20.73 0.61 -13.29
N GLY A 57 21.59 1.63 -13.34
CA GLY A 57 21.19 2.96 -13.82
C GLY A 57 20.07 3.55 -12.96
N ASN A 58 18.95 3.95 -13.58
CA ASN A 58 17.76 4.46 -12.90
C ASN A 58 16.78 3.35 -12.50
N LYS A 59 17.20 2.08 -12.45
CA LYS A 59 16.33 0.93 -12.14
C LYS A 59 16.82 0.23 -10.90
N PHE A 60 15.90 -0.39 -10.18
CA PHE A 60 16.23 -1.23 -9.04
C PHE A 60 15.46 -2.55 -9.11
N GLU A 61 16.03 -3.57 -8.47
CA GLU A 61 15.45 -4.89 -8.36
C GLU A 61 15.04 -5.21 -6.93
N PHE A 62 13.94 -5.95 -6.79
CA PHE A 62 13.54 -6.57 -5.54
C PHE A 62 12.91 -7.93 -5.82
N THR A 63 12.96 -8.83 -4.84
CA THR A 63 12.29 -10.12 -4.91
C THR A 63 11.17 -10.17 -3.87
N THR A 64 9.99 -10.64 -4.29
CA THR A 64 8.86 -10.89 -3.39
C THR A 64 8.58 -12.38 -3.29
N ILE A 65 8.50 -12.87 -2.06
CA ILE A 65 8.18 -14.26 -1.74
C ILE A 65 6.67 -14.55 -1.85
N ARG A 66 6.33 -15.83 -2.01
CA ARG A 66 4.96 -16.34 -2.13
C ARG A 66 3.98 -15.78 -1.10
N GLU A 67 4.39 -15.68 0.16
CA GLU A 67 3.52 -15.16 1.21
C GLU A 67 3.08 -13.72 0.92
N SER A 68 4.04 -12.83 0.63
CA SER A 68 3.76 -11.43 0.27
C SER A 68 2.98 -11.32 -1.04
N LEU A 69 3.28 -12.15 -2.05
CA LEU A 69 2.51 -12.21 -3.30
C LEU A 69 1.04 -12.57 -3.04
N SER A 70 0.77 -13.49 -2.11
CA SER A 70 -0.60 -13.92 -1.78
C SER A 70 -1.39 -12.88 -0.97
N LYS A 71 -0.70 -12.03 -0.21
CA LYS A 71 -1.32 -11.03 0.68
C LYS A 71 -1.42 -9.63 0.06
N THR A 72 -0.82 -9.42 -1.10
CA THR A 72 -0.76 -8.11 -1.76
C THR A 72 -1.29 -8.17 -3.20
N ASN A 73 -1.31 -7.04 -3.88
CA ASN A 73 -1.52 -6.93 -5.31
C ASN A 73 -0.23 -7.08 -6.13
N LEU A 74 0.92 -7.33 -5.49
CA LEU A 74 2.20 -7.46 -6.19
C LEU A 74 2.22 -8.67 -7.13
N GLY A 75 1.51 -9.75 -6.78
CA GLY A 75 1.36 -10.92 -7.64
C GLY A 75 0.56 -10.68 -8.92
N ASP A 76 -0.20 -9.58 -8.98
CA ASP A 76 -1.01 -9.22 -10.14
C ASP A 76 -0.27 -8.26 -11.10
N LEU A 77 0.91 -7.78 -10.70
CA LEU A 77 1.69 -6.81 -11.47
C LEU A 77 2.29 -7.44 -12.72
N LYS A 78 2.20 -6.72 -13.83
CA LYS A 78 2.78 -7.09 -15.13
C LYS A 78 3.76 -6.02 -15.58
N THR A 79 4.59 -6.34 -16.57
CA THR A 79 5.35 -5.32 -17.29
C THR A 79 4.41 -4.21 -17.78
N GLY A 80 4.75 -2.97 -17.50
CA GLY A 80 3.94 -1.79 -17.78
C GLY A 80 3.07 -1.30 -16.62
N SER A 81 2.88 -2.10 -15.55
CA SER A 81 2.15 -1.66 -14.36
C SER A 81 2.85 -0.50 -13.64
N TYR A 82 2.06 0.43 -13.10
CA TYR A 82 2.54 1.51 -12.24
C TYR A 82 2.33 1.18 -10.76
N VAL A 83 3.34 1.44 -9.94
CA VAL A 83 3.35 1.23 -8.50
C VAL A 83 3.70 2.53 -7.78
N ASN A 84 3.14 2.74 -6.59
CA ASN A 84 3.57 3.82 -5.71
C ASN A 84 4.89 3.45 -5.05
N LEU A 85 5.79 4.42 -4.93
CA LEU A 85 7.09 4.28 -4.27
C LEU A 85 7.23 5.27 -3.12
N GLU A 86 7.62 4.78 -1.96
CA GLU A 86 7.95 5.60 -0.80
C GLU A 86 9.23 5.10 -0.15
N LYS A 87 10.14 6.03 0.16
CA LYS A 87 11.38 5.76 0.89
C LYS A 87 11.12 5.72 2.39
N PRO A 88 11.93 4.99 3.17
CA PRO A 88 11.80 4.96 4.61
C PRO A 88 11.98 6.37 5.18
N MET A 89 11.16 6.67 6.18
CA MET A 89 11.22 7.93 6.92
C MET A 89 12.57 8.05 7.64
N ARG A 90 13.20 9.23 7.57
CA ARG A 90 14.41 9.55 8.35
C ARG A 90 14.00 9.98 9.76
N ILE A 91 14.86 9.81 10.75
CA ILE A 91 14.55 10.18 12.15
C ILE A 91 14.16 11.66 12.29
N ASN A 92 14.77 12.53 11.49
CA ASN A 92 14.56 13.98 11.50
C ASN A 92 13.60 14.49 10.41
N SER A 93 12.83 13.62 9.75
CA SER A 93 11.83 14.04 8.76
C SER A 93 10.45 14.29 9.39
N LYS A 94 9.61 15.05 8.68
CA LYS A 94 8.22 15.25 9.05
C LYS A 94 7.42 13.95 8.92
N LEU A 95 6.45 13.78 9.81
CA LEU A 95 5.41 12.74 9.72
C LEU A 95 4.12 13.40 9.21
N ASP A 96 4.06 13.66 7.90
CA ASP A 96 2.93 14.39 7.27
C ASP A 96 1.66 13.53 7.11
N GLY A 97 1.82 12.19 7.06
CA GLY A 97 0.72 11.23 7.03
C GLY A 97 0.49 10.56 8.39
N HIS A 98 0.53 9.23 8.43
CA HIS A 98 0.50 8.44 9.67
C HIS A 98 1.57 7.36 9.64
N ILE A 99 1.79 6.65 10.76
CA ILE A 99 2.78 5.58 10.80
C ILE A 99 2.31 4.42 9.91
N VAL A 100 3.03 4.19 8.82
CA VAL A 100 2.86 3.06 7.91
C VAL A 100 4.08 2.15 8.07
N GLN A 101 3.86 0.89 8.42
CA GLN A 101 4.93 -0.10 8.61
C GLN A 101 5.44 -0.63 7.27
N GLY A 102 4.57 -0.66 6.26
CA GLY A 102 4.81 -1.36 5.01
C GLY A 102 4.39 -2.84 5.08
N HIS A 103 3.49 -3.17 6.01
CA HIS A 103 3.02 -4.53 6.28
C HIS A 103 1.54 -4.61 5.91
N VAL A 104 1.29 -4.96 4.65
CA VAL A 104 -0.06 -5.05 4.11
C VAL A 104 -0.87 -6.10 4.88
N ASP A 105 -1.96 -5.65 5.50
CA ASP A 105 -2.87 -6.47 6.29
C ASP A 105 -3.89 -7.20 5.39
N ALA A 106 -4.33 -6.51 4.33
CA ALA A 106 -5.41 -6.95 3.48
C ALA A 106 -5.28 -6.46 2.04
N THR A 107 -6.08 -7.05 1.16
CA THR A 107 -6.38 -6.46 -0.14
C THR A 107 -7.85 -6.04 -0.20
N GLY A 108 -8.11 -4.93 -0.87
CA GLY A 108 -9.46 -4.47 -1.18
C GLY A 108 -9.70 -4.34 -2.69
N ILE A 109 -10.95 -4.08 -3.06
CA ILE A 109 -11.38 -3.85 -4.44
C ILE A 109 -12.00 -2.46 -4.54
N VAL A 110 -11.55 -1.68 -5.52
CA VAL A 110 -12.21 -0.42 -5.90
C VAL A 110 -13.58 -0.76 -6.49
N LYS A 111 -14.68 -0.42 -5.81
CA LYS A 111 -16.05 -0.71 -6.28
C LYS A 111 -16.62 0.38 -7.16
N LYS A 112 -16.29 1.63 -6.82
CA LYS A 112 -16.85 2.82 -7.46
C LYS A 112 -15.84 3.96 -7.34
N ILE A 113 -15.85 4.82 -8.35
CA ILE A 113 -15.05 6.06 -8.39
C ILE A 113 -16.02 7.17 -8.82
N ASN A 114 -16.17 8.20 -8.01
CA ASN A 114 -16.86 9.42 -8.41
C ASN A 114 -15.83 10.48 -8.74
N ARG A 115 -15.93 11.08 -9.92
CA ARG A 115 -15.17 12.28 -10.24
C ARG A 115 -16.02 13.50 -9.88
N LEU A 116 -15.49 14.31 -8.98
CA LEU A 116 -16.07 15.61 -8.62
C LEU A 116 -15.31 16.71 -9.37
N LYS A 117 -15.69 17.97 -9.15
CA LYS A 117 -15.08 19.12 -9.83
C LYS A 117 -13.57 19.18 -9.58
N ASP A 118 -13.17 19.08 -8.30
CA ASP A 118 -11.78 19.29 -7.86
C ASP A 118 -11.25 18.12 -7.01
N SER A 119 -11.89 16.96 -7.06
CA SER A 119 -11.48 15.78 -6.29
C SER A 119 -12.09 14.48 -6.84
N TRP A 120 -11.67 13.35 -6.28
CA TRP A 120 -12.22 12.04 -6.58
C TRP A 120 -12.62 11.34 -5.29
N GLU A 121 -13.76 10.65 -5.31
CA GLU A 121 -14.14 9.73 -4.24
C GLU A 121 -13.92 8.30 -4.70
N PHE A 122 -13.21 7.52 -3.89
CA PHE A 122 -12.99 6.09 -4.12
C PHE A 122 -13.70 5.27 -3.06
N PHE A 123 -14.43 4.27 -3.51
CA PHE A 123 -15.15 3.33 -2.66
C PHE A 123 -14.41 2.00 -2.65
N ILE A 124 -13.83 1.66 -1.50
CA ILE A 124 -12.94 0.51 -1.36
C ILE A 124 -13.62 -0.54 -0.48
N GLU A 125 -13.87 -1.71 -1.05
CA GLU A 125 -14.47 -2.85 -0.36
C GLU A 125 -13.41 -3.86 0.05
N PHE A 126 -13.45 -4.33 1.29
CA PHE A 126 -12.58 -5.38 1.81
C PHE A 126 -13.33 -6.26 2.81
N SER A 127 -12.68 -7.32 3.28
CA SER A 127 -13.31 -8.31 4.17
C SER A 127 -13.75 -7.69 5.50
N SER A 128 -14.97 -8.03 5.95
CA SER A 128 -15.54 -7.58 7.23
C SER A 128 -14.75 -8.01 8.46
N LYS A 129 -13.82 -8.99 8.33
CA LYS A 129 -12.93 -9.39 9.42
C LYS A 129 -12.05 -8.24 9.94
N PHE A 130 -11.87 -7.18 9.14
CA PHE A 130 -11.08 -6.00 9.51
C PHE A 130 -11.93 -4.79 9.92
N ARG A 131 -13.25 -4.95 10.09
CA ARG A 131 -14.15 -3.83 10.45
C ARG A 131 -13.73 -3.08 11.72
N ASN A 132 -13.12 -3.78 12.67
CA ASN A 132 -12.71 -3.21 13.95
C ASN A 132 -11.36 -2.48 13.85
N ASN A 133 -10.68 -2.53 12.69
CA ASN A 133 -9.42 -1.84 12.45
C ASN A 133 -9.60 -0.45 11.81
N ILE A 134 -10.84 -0.02 11.61
CA ILE A 134 -11.18 1.26 10.98
C ILE A 134 -12.14 2.05 11.85
N ILE A 135 -12.09 3.37 11.72
CA ILE A 135 -13.04 4.31 12.33
C ILE A 135 -13.35 5.43 11.33
N TYR A 136 -14.49 6.10 11.50
CA TYR A 136 -14.79 7.33 10.76
C TYR A 136 -13.75 8.41 11.10
N VAL A 137 -13.22 9.10 10.08
CA VAL A 137 -12.10 10.07 10.20
C VAL A 137 -10.78 9.42 10.69
N GLY A 138 -10.70 8.10 10.68
CA GLY A 138 -9.46 7.37 10.95
C GLY A 138 -8.52 7.32 9.76
N SER A 139 -7.24 7.01 10.03
CA SER A 139 -6.22 6.79 9.02
C SER A 139 -6.31 5.40 8.40
N ILE A 140 -6.04 5.31 7.10
CA ILE A 140 -5.88 4.06 6.35
C ILE A 140 -4.82 4.25 5.28
N SER A 141 -3.99 3.24 5.06
CA SER A 141 -3.03 3.23 3.96
C SER A 141 -3.55 2.37 2.81
N ILE A 142 -3.68 2.95 1.62
CA ILE A 142 -4.14 2.26 0.41
C ILE A 142 -3.07 2.35 -0.67
N ASN A 143 -2.52 1.20 -1.09
CA ASN A 143 -1.32 1.15 -1.92
C ASN A 143 -0.18 2.05 -1.40
N GLY A 144 -0.03 2.16 -0.08
CA GLY A 144 0.98 3.02 0.55
C GLY A 144 0.62 4.51 0.59
N VAL A 145 -0.58 4.91 0.19
CA VAL A 145 -1.04 6.30 0.34
C VAL A 145 -1.80 6.43 1.65
N SER A 146 -1.33 7.28 2.55
CA SER A 146 -2.00 7.68 3.78
C SER A 146 -3.24 8.51 3.45
N LEU A 147 -4.41 8.03 3.88
CA LEU A 147 -5.70 8.65 3.60
C LEU A 147 -6.57 8.68 4.85
N THR A 148 -7.52 9.62 4.85
CA THR A 148 -8.58 9.68 5.86
C THR A 148 -9.82 8.95 5.35
N ILE A 149 -10.40 8.11 6.21
CA ILE A 149 -11.69 7.48 5.95
C ILE A 149 -12.79 8.54 6.05
N ALA A 150 -13.23 9.01 4.89
CA ALA A 150 -14.27 10.04 4.77
C ALA A 150 -15.67 9.50 5.06
N GLN A 151 -15.91 8.20 4.94
CA GLN A 151 -17.19 7.58 5.29
C GLN A 151 -17.06 6.06 5.46
N LEU A 152 -17.80 5.49 6.41
CA LEU A 152 -18.11 4.06 6.45
C LEU A 152 -19.42 3.85 5.68
N VAL A 153 -19.32 3.37 4.44
CA VAL A 153 -20.43 3.40 3.48
C VAL A 153 -21.41 2.25 3.71
N LYS A 154 -20.86 1.04 3.86
CA LYS A 154 -21.66 -0.17 4.01
C LYS A 154 -20.87 -1.20 4.80
N GLU A 155 -21.52 -1.81 5.76
CA GLU A 155 -21.02 -2.99 6.44
C GLU A 155 -22.02 -4.14 6.29
N THR A 156 -21.50 -5.30 5.92
CA THR A 156 -22.25 -6.55 5.86
C THR A 156 -21.51 -7.63 6.62
N LYS A 157 -22.13 -8.79 6.80
CA LYS A 157 -21.44 -9.95 7.39
C LYS A 157 -20.15 -10.35 6.65
N LYS A 158 -20.02 -10.06 5.35
CA LYS A 158 -18.90 -10.50 4.51
C LYS A 158 -17.89 -9.40 4.18
N SER A 159 -18.35 -8.17 4.02
CA SER A 159 -17.52 -7.06 3.56
C SER A 159 -17.85 -5.74 4.25
N VAL A 160 -16.86 -4.85 4.26
CA VAL A 160 -16.97 -3.45 4.64
C VAL A 160 -16.53 -2.62 3.45
N THR A 161 -17.24 -1.53 3.18
CA THR A 161 -16.88 -0.53 2.17
C THR A 161 -16.63 0.82 2.83
N VAL A 162 -15.46 1.38 2.58
CA VAL A 162 -15.10 2.74 3.02
C VAL A 162 -15.03 3.67 1.82
N LYS A 163 -15.25 4.97 2.08
CA LYS A 163 -15.01 6.04 1.12
C LYS A 163 -13.77 6.82 1.53
N VAL A 164 -12.89 7.08 0.58
CA VAL A 164 -11.77 8.02 0.72
C VAL A 164 -11.87 9.09 -0.36
N ALA A 165 -11.44 10.30 -0.04
CA ALA A 165 -11.36 11.41 -0.98
C ALA A 165 -9.90 11.64 -1.40
N ILE A 166 -9.67 11.86 -2.68
CA ILE A 166 -8.35 12.10 -3.27
C ILE A 166 -8.35 13.50 -3.87
N ILE A 167 -7.37 14.31 -3.46
CA ILE A 167 -7.14 15.66 -3.98
C ILE A 167 -6.30 15.61 -5.28
N PRO A 168 -6.27 16.69 -6.09
CA PRO A 168 -5.57 16.71 -7.38
C PRO A 168 -4.11 16.31 -7.30
N HIS A 169 -3.36 16.86 -6.35
CA HIS A 169 -1.95 16.53 -6.17
C HIS A 169 -1.74 15.03 -5.95
N THR A 170 -2.44 14.42 -4.98
CA THR A 170 -2.36 12.98 -4.70
C THR A 170 -2.78 12.14 -5.90
N PHE A 171 -3.81 12.56 -6.64
CA PHE A 171 -4.24 11.84 -7.84
C PHE A 171 -3.15 11.81 -8.91
N GLU A 172 -2.45 12.93 -9.13
CA GLU A 172 -1.41 13.07 -10.16
C GLU A 172 -0.15 12.26 -9.85
N VAL A 173 0.30 12.29 -8.60
CA VAL A 173 1.59 11.72 -8.17
C VAL A 173 1.50 10.27 -7.70
N THR A 174 0.30 9.68 -7.67
CA THR A 174 0.09 8.29 -7.24
C THR A 174 -0.64 7.47 -8.30
N ASN A 175 -0.60 6.15 -8.17
CA ASN A 175 -1.26 5.23 -9.08
C ASN A 175 -2.80 5.23 -8.99
N PHE A 176 -3.40 6.05 -8.10
CA PHE A 176 -4.84 6.28 -8.07
C PHE A 176 -5.38 6.76 -9.42
N ARG A 177 -4.59 7.51 -10.21
CA ARG A 177 -4.97 7.94 -11.56
C ARG A 177 -5.18 6.81 -12.56
N TYR A 178 -4.68 5.61 -12.28
CA TYR A 178 -4.81 4.45 -13.15
C TYR A 178 -5.87 3.46 -12.68
N PHE A 179 -6.50 3.71 -11.52
CA PHE A 179 -7.51 2.81 -10.98
C PHE A 179 -8.82 2.91 -11.76
N LYS A 180 -9.48 1.76 -11.84
CA LYS A 180 -10.83 1.57 -12.35
C LYS A 180 -11.62 0.68 -11.40
N PRO A 181 -12.97 0.69 -11.43
CA PRO A 181 -13.76 -0.33 -10.74
C PRO A 181 -13.24 -1.74 -11.04
N GLY A 182 -13.10 -2.56 -10.00
CA GLY A 182 -12.47 -3.89 -10.05
C GLY A 182 -10.97 -3.90 -9.75
N THR A 183 -10.30 -2.75 -9.65
CA THR A 183 -8.87 -2.70 -9.30
C THR A 183 -8.63 -3.21 -7.89
N LYS A 184 -7.65 -4.10 -7.74
CA LYS A 184 -7.20 -4.63 -6.44
C LYS A 184 -6.12 -3.74 -5.83
N VAL A 185 -6.31 -3.37 -4.57
CA VAL A 185 -5.41 -2.47 -3.83
C VAL A 185 -4.93 -3.13 -2.55
N ASN A 186 -3.71 -2.81 -2.13
CA ASN A 186 -3.17 -3.15 -0.81
C ASN A 186 -3.77 -2.23 0.24
N ILE A 187 -4.06 -2.77 1.41
CA ILE A 187 -4.57 -2.04 2.57
C ILE A 187 -3.70 -2.37 3.77
N GLU A 188 -3.18 -1.34 4.41
CA GLU A 188 -2.60 -1.41 5.75
C GLU A 188 -3.46 -0.53 6.68
N PHE A 189 -3.90 -1.12 7.79
CA PHE A 189 -4.68 -0.42 8.81
C PHE A 189 -3.76 0.26 9.82
N ASP A 190 -4.26 1.32 10.45
CA ASP A 190 -3.52 2.06 11.46
C ASP A 190 -3.03 1.12 12.57
N MET A 191 -1.71 1.17 12.81
CA MET A 191 -1.03 0.38 13.82
C MET A 191 -1.61 0.62 15.22
N MET A 192 -2.02 1.86 15.54
CA MET A 192 -2.64 2.19 16.82
C MET A 192 -3.96 1.44 17.01
N GLY A 193 -4.80 1.41 15.97
CA GLY A 193 -6.05 0.64 15.97
C GLY A 193 -5.80 -0.85 16.18
N LYS A 194 -4.78 -1.43 15.54
CA LYS A 194 -4.38 -2.83 15.72
C LYS A 194 -4.00 -3.16 17.17
N TYR A 195 -3.22 -2.30 17.83
CA TYR A 195 -2.84 -2.50 19.23
C TYR A 195 -4.03 -2.37 20.20
N VAL A 196 -4.90 -1.38 19.98
CA VAL A 196 -6.13 -1.21 20.77
C VAL A 196 -7.00 -2.46 20.66
N MET A 197 -7.23 -2.95 19.44
CA MET A 197 -8.00 -4.17 19.21
C MET A 197 -7.37 -5.40 19.87
N ARG A 198 -6.05 -5.57 19.75
CA ARG A 198 -5.34 -6.68 20.41
C ARG A 198 -5.53 -6.66 21.94
N LYS A 199 -5.54 -5.47 22.55
CA LYS A 199 -5.75 -5.30 23.99
C LYS A 199 -7.20 -5.64 24.38
N LEU A 200 -8.18 -5.18 23.61
CA LEU A 200 -9.61 -5.44 23.87
C LEU A 200 -10.01 -6.91 23.66
N GLU A 201 -9.41 -7.61 22.69
CA GLU A 201 -9.67 -9.04 22.43
C GLU A 201 -9.13 -9.99 23.51
N GLY A 202 -8.28 -9.48 24.41
CA GLY A 202 -7.58 -10.27 25.41
C GLY A 202 -6.46 -11.13 24.80
N THR A 203 -5.40 -11.37 25.58
CA THR A 203 -4.22 -12.16 25.18
C THR A 203 -4.53 -13.66 25.12
N LYS A 204 -5.35 -14.11 24.17
CA LYS A 204 -5.28 -15.53 23.76
C LYS A 204 -3.94 -15.74 23.04
N PRO A 205 -3.04 -16.63 23.51
CA PRO A 205 -1.79 -16.90 22.83
C PRO A 205 -2.10 -17.53 21.47
N LYS A 206 -1.57 -16.95 20.39
CA LYS A 206 -1.53 -17.64 19.10
C LYS A 206 -0.50 -18.77 19.24
N LYS A 207 -0.94 -20.03 19.30
CA LYS A 207 -0.04 -21.18 19.24
C LYS A 207 0.83 -21.00 17.99
N ILE A 208 2.12 -20.83 18.19
CA ILE A 208 3.12 -21.07 17.16
C ILE A 208 2.91 -22.53 16.76
N ARG A 209 2.43 -22.78 15.53
CA ARG A 209 2.44 -24.13 14.98
C ARG A 209 3.92 -24.52 14.90
N LYS A 210 4.35 -25.41 15.78
CA LYS A 210 5.61 -26.16 15.63
C LYS A 210 5.53 -26.99 14.35
#